data_AF-A0A348ZG81-F1
#
_entry.id   AF-A0A348ZG81-F1
#
_cell.length_a   1.000
_cell.length_b   1.000
_cell.length_c   1.000
_cell.angle_alpha   90.00
_cell.angle_beta   90.00
_cell.angle_gamma   90.00
#
_symmetry.space_group_name_H-M   'P 1'
#
loop_
_entity.id
_entity.type
_entity.pdbx_description
1 polymer ?
#
loop_
_entity_poly.entity_id
_entity_poly.type
_entity_poly.pdbx_seq_one_letter_code
_entity_poly.pdbx_strand_id
1 'polypeptide(L)'
;MLQARLLGKKVSSKQLPLGLNEMPADFLNAYLLGSLGTTGHNNGACATFLYNLRQGMRDIQSGSHRIAIIGTSESSLVPEVFDAFTTMGALASDASLLKLDGLDDADTPDHRRACRPFGDNSGFTLAESAQFIVLFDDELALETGASIYGAVNDIFVNADGFKKSITGPGMGNYLTMAKALAATKNVIGEDRLRHHTFVQAHGTGTPQNRVTESEILSRLAQTFGIGSWPVAAVKSYVGHSVASAAGDQLIASLGAWAHHLLPGIKTTEQLADDVAATNLDFLLAHKEFDAESMDAALINSKGFGGNNASASILSPHITQAMLSKRHGSAALRQYRSRNETVQEQQQAYNDACGRGENNTIYKFDHGVLTDKDLTLSTDRIKINNGTPDISLSVPNPYPDMCD
;
A
#
# COMPACT_ATOMS: atom_id res chain seq x y z
N MET A 1 -12.58 -12.55 -22.42
CA MET A 1 -14.05 -12.73 -22.35
C MET A 1 -14.78 -11.80 -23.32
N LEU A 2 -14.67 -10.47 -23.12
CA LEU A 2 -15.43 -9.45 -23.84
C LEU A 2 -15.16 -9.44 -25.36
N GLN A 3 -13.95 -9.79 -25.79
CA GLN A 3 -13.55 -9.76 -27.20
C GLN A 3 -13.74 -11.08 -27.95
N ALA A 4 -13.95 -12.20 -27.24
CA ALA A 4 -13.84 -13.53 -27.86
C ALA A 4 -14.80 -13.67 -29.05
N ARG A 5 -16.07 -13.25 -28.89
CA ARG A 5 -17.09 -13.33 -29.94
C ARG A 5 -16.82 -12.41 -31.12
N LEU A 6 -16.29 -11.21 -30.89
CA LEU A 6 -15.90 -10.27 -31.95
C LEU A 6 -14.76 -10.84 -32.82
N LEU A 7 -13.89 -11.64 -32.22
CA LEU A 7 -12.78 -12.32 -32.90
C LEU A 7 -13.17 -13.69 -33.48
N GLY A 8 -14.46 -14.04 -33.53
CA GLY A 8 -14.93 -15.35 -34.01
C GLY A 8 -14.59 -16.54 -33.10
N LYS A 9 -14.16 -16.28 -31.86
CA LYS A 9 -13.81 -17.30 -30.85
C LYS A 9 -14.97 -17.53 -29.87
N LYS A 10 -14.97 -18.68 -29.21
CA LYS A 10 -15.87 -18.94 -28.06
C LYS A 10 -15.21 -18.41 -26.78
N VAL A 11 -16.04 -17.91 -25.87
CA VAL A 11 -15.61 -17.61 -24.49
C VAL A 11 -15.27 -18.94 -23.80
N SER A 12 -14.12 -19.02 -23.14
CA SER A 12 -13.73 -20.23 -22.38
C SER A 12 -14.43 -20.25 -21.01
N SER A 13 -14.58 -21.44 -20.41
CA SER A 13 -15.18 -21.59 -19.07
C SER A 13 -14.43 -20.86 -17.95
N LYS A 14 -13.14 -20.51 -18.15
CA LYS A 14 -12.31 -19.86 -17.12
C LYS A 14 -12.24 -18.34 -17.25
N GLN A 15 -12.64 -17.78 -18.39
CA GLN A 15 -12.42 -16.35 -18.67
C GLN A 15 -13.24 -15.40 -17.80
N LEU A 16 -14.45 -15.79 -17.41
CA LEU A 16 -15.28 -15.01 -16.48
C LEU A 16 -14.77 -15.16 -15.04
N PRO A 17 -14.64 -16.38 -14.46
CA PRO A 17 -14.24 -16.51 -13.07
C PRO A 17 -12.83 -15.95 -12.82
N LEU A 18 -11.85 -16.24 -13.68
CA LEU A 18 -10.49 -15.72 -13.53
C LEU A 18 -10.37 -14.22 -13.84
N GLY A 19 -11.42 -13.60 -14.37
CA GLY A 19 -11.49 -12.15 -14.62
C GLY A 19 -12.10 -11.36 -13.46
N LEU A 20 -12.55 -12.02 -12.38
CA LEU A 20 -13.04 -11.34 -11.20
C LEU A 20 -11.88 -10.67 -10.46
N ASN A 21 -12.09 -9.44 -10.01
CA ASN A 21 -11.07 -8.64 -9.33
C ASN A 21 -10.66 -9.19 -7.96
N GLU A 22 -11.43 -10.10 -7.37
CA GLU A 22 -11.09 -10.79 -6.12
C GLU A 22 -10.14 -11.97 -6.32
N MET A 23 -9.96 -12.46 -7.56
CA MET A 23 -9.15 -13.64 -7.86
C MET A 23 -7.71 -13.59 -7.31
N PRO A 24 -7.01 -12.43 -7.22
CA PRO A 24 -5.73 -12.37 -6.53
C PRO A 24 -5.80 -12.87 -5.07
N ALA A 25 -6.84 -12.54 -4.31
CA ALA A 25 -7.05 -13.03 -2.95
C ALA A 25 -7.50 -14.50 -2.95
N ASP A 26 -8.43 -14.87 -3.84
CA ASP A 26 -8.93 -16.25 -3.93
C ASP A 26 -7.82 -17.25 -4.24
N PHE A 27 -6.86 -16.88 -5.09
CA PHE A 27 -5.71 -17.73 -5.41
C PHE A 27 -4.78 -17.92 -4.21
N LEU A 28 -4.61 -16.90 -3.36
CA LEU A 28 -3.86 -17.06 -2.11
C LEU A 28 -4.56 -18.06 -1.18
N ASN A 29 -5.88 -17.93 -1.01
CA ASN A 29 -6.63 -18.83 -0.14
C ASN A 29 -6.63 -20.26 -0.68
N ALA A 30 -6.98 -20.45 -1.95
CA ALA A 30 -7.20 -21.76 -2.55
C ALA A 30 -5.90 -22.51 -2.88
N TYR A 31 -4.85 -21.81 -3.32
CA TYR A 31 -3.67 -22.45 -3.92
C TYR A 31 -2.34 -22.11 -3.24
N LEU A 32 -2.32 -21.23 -2.23
CA LEU A 32 -1.10 -20.96 -1.47
C LEU A 32 -1.25 -21.41 -0.01
N LEU A 33 -2.24 -20.85 0.68
CA LEU A 33 -2.42 -20.98 2.13
C LEU A 33 -3.30 -22.18 2.51
N GLY A 34 -4.30 -22.52 1.70
CA GLY A 34 -5.38 -23.43 2.11
C GLY A 34 -6.23 -22.82 3.23
N SER A 35 -6.40 -21.50 3.22
CA SER A 35 -7.05 -20.76 4.30
C SER A 35 -8.57 -20.93 4.26
N LEU A 36 -9.17 -21.16 5.44
CA LEU A 36 -10.61 -21.07 5.70
C LEU A 36 -11.00 -19.80 6.45
N GLY A 37 -10.05 -18.88 6.61
CA GLY A 37 -10.27 -17.59 7.26
C GLY A 37 -11.10 -16.64 6.39
N THR A 38 -11.34 -15.45 6.92
CA THR A 38 -12.06 -14.41 6.17
C THR A 38 -11.25 -13.96 4.96
N THR A 39 -11.96 -13.69 3.86
CA THR A 39 -11.43 -13.09 2.64
C THR A 39 -12.32 -11.94 2.22
N GLY A 40 -11.76 -11.02 1.44
CA GLY A 40 -12.51 -9.91 0.86
C GLY A 40 -11.58 -8.95 0.13
N HIS A 41 -12.18 -8.04 -0.62
CA HIS A 41 -11.47 -6.97 -1.30
C HIS A 41 -12.26 -5.67 -1.19
N ASN A 42 -11.55 -4.56 -1.19
CA ASN A 42 -12.10 -3.24 -1.38
C ASN A 42 -11.56 -2.68 -2.70
N ASN A 43 -12.34 -1.85 -3.40
CA ASN A 43 -11.88 -1.11 -4.55
C ASN A 43 -11.99 0.40 -4.27
N GLY A 44 -10.86 1.08 -4.28
CA GLY A 44 -10.72 2.52 -4.06
C GLY A 44 -10.02 3.22 -5.23
N ALA A 45 -10.23 2.74 -6.46
CA ALA A 45 -9.45 3.14 -7.64
C ALA A 45 -7.93 3.00 -7.37
N CYS A 46 -7.15 4.06 -7.63
CA CYS A 46 -5.71 4.08 -7.38
C CYS A 46 -5.30 4.09 -5.88
N ALA A 47 -6.26 4.22 -4.95
CA ALA A 47 -6.05 4.14 -3.50
C ALA A 47 -6.36 2.75 -2.91
N THR A 48 -6.67 1.76 -3.75
CA THR A 48 -7.16 0.42 -3.36
C THR A 48 -6.31 -0.28 -2.31
N PHE A 49 -4.99 -0.32 -2.45
CA PHE A 49 -4.14 -0.99 -1.47
C PHE A 49 -4.35 -0.46 -0.03
N LEU A 50 -4.52 0.86 0.16
CA LEU A 50 -4.80 1.41 1.50
C LEU A 50 -6.21 1.09 2.01
N TYR A 51 -7.19 0.88 1.13
CA TYR A 51 -8.51 0.42 1.55
C TYR A 51 -8.42 -1.01 2.10
N ASN A 52 -7.72 -1.90 1.39
CA ASN A 52 -7.46 -3.27 1.84
C ASN A 52 -6.66 -3.29 3.15
N LEU A 53 -5.63 -2.43 3.26
CA LEU A 53 -4.83 -2.32 4.47
C LEU A 53 -5.62 -1.80 5.67
N ARG A 54 -6.53 -0.85 5.45
CA ARG A 54 -7.44 -0.36 6.49
C ARG A 54 -8.34 -1.49 7.01
N GLN A 55 -8.87 -2.32 6.12
CA GLN A 55 -9.71 -3.45 6.50
C GLN A 55 -8.92 -4.43 7.38
N GLY A 56 -7.77 -4.92 6.91
CA GLY A 56 -6.94 -5.85 7.68
C GLY A 56 -6.49 -5.30 9.04
N MET A 57 -6.15 -4.01 9.10
CA MET A 57 -5.83 -3.34 10.36
C MET A 57 -7.04 -3.31 11.32
N ARG A 58 -8.24 -2.99 10.84
CA ARG A 58 -9.46 -2.96 11.67
C ARG A 58 -9.87 -4.35 12.13
N ASP A 59 -9.68 -5.35 11.29
CA ASP A 59 -9.91 -6.75 11.62
C ASP A 59 -9.00 -7.21 12.77
N ILE A 60 -7.70 -6.90 12.71
CA ILE A 60 -6.77 -7.17 13.82
C ILE A 60 -7.15 -6.38 15.08
N GLN A 61 -7.45 -5.07 14.96
CA GLN A 61 -7.83 -4.24 16.10
C GLN A 61 -9.13 -4.69 16.78
N SER A 62 -10.05 -5.30 16.03
CA SER A 62 -11.31 -5.85 16.57
C SER A 62 -11.11 -7.17 17.33
N GLY A 63 -9.94 -7.81 17.20
CA GLY A 63 -9.65 -9.13 17.74
C GLY A 63 -10.24 -10.29 16.91
N SER A 64 -10.87 -10.01 15.77
CA SER A 64 -11.40 -11.06 14.88
C SER A 64 -10.29 -11.81 14.13
N HIS A 65 -9.13 -11.17 13.95
CA HIS A 65 -8.00 -11.72 13.22
C HIS A 65 -6.69 -11.50 13.97
N ARG A 66 -5.80 -12.49 13.92
CA ARG A 66 -4.44 -12.41 14.47
C ARG A 66 -3.36 -12.22 13.40
N ILE A 67 -3.64 -12.65 12.18
CA ILE A 67 -2.78 -12.55 11.01
C ILE A 67 -3.62 -12.17 9.78
N ALA A 68 -3.10 -11.29 8.92
CA ALA A 68 -3.76 -10.92 7.69
C ALA A 68 -2.73 -10.71 6.57
N ILE A 69 -2.97 -11.32 5.40
CA ILE A 69 -2.19 -11.04 4.18
C ILE A 69 -2.94 -9.98 3.39
N ILE A 70 -2.32 -8.82 3.23
CA ILE A 70 -2.92 -7.67 2.58
C ILE A 70 -2.15 -7.35 1.32
N GLY A 71 -2.83 -7.21 0.19
CA GLY A 71 -2.18 -6.77 -1.02
C GLY A 71 -3.10 -6.51 -2.19
N THR A 72 -2.47 -6.36 -3.35
CA THR A 72 -3.08 -6.13 -4.64
C THR A 72 -2.18 -6.70 -5.73
N SER A 73 -2.77 -7.05 -6.88
CA SER A 73 -2.03 -7.46 -8.08
C SER A 73 -2.70 -6.81 -9.28
N GLU A 74 -1.93 -6.03 -10.04
CA GLU A 74 -2.42 -5.26 -11.17
C GLU A 74 -1.53 -5.51 -12.40
N SER A 75 -2.13 -5.92 -13.51
CA SER A 75 -1.47 -6.15 -14.81
C SER A 75 -2.23 -5.38 -15.88
N SER A 76 -2.17 -4.06 -15.77
CA SER A 76 -3.00 -3.14 -16.55
C SER A 76 -2.42 -2.76 -17.91
N LEU A 77 -1.25 -3.31 -18.28
CA LEU A 77 -0.52 -2.97 -19.50
C LEU A 77 -1.12 -3.65 -20.75
N VAL A 78 -2.36 -3.31 -21.06
CA VAL A 78 -3.09 -3.82 -22.24
C VAL A 78 -3.62 -2.66 -23.09
N PRO A 79 -3.73 -2.82 -24.43
CA PRO A 79 -4.06 -1.72 -25.34
C PRO A 79 -5.34 -0.97 -24.98
N GLU A 80 -6.36 -1.68 -24.51
CA GLU A 80 -7.67 -1.09 -24.16
C GLU A 80 -7.58 -0.15 -22.96
N VAL A 81 -6.71 -0.47 -22.00
CA VAL A 81 -6.48 0.37 -20.82
C VAL A 81 -5.63 1.59 -21.19
N PHE A 82 -4.60 1.41 -22.03
CA PHE A 82 -3.83 2.52 -22.58
C PHE A 82 -4.73 3.48 -23.36
N ASP A 83 -5.59 2.97 -24.23
CA ASP A 83 -6.53 3.78 -25.03
C ASP A 83 -7.51 4.55 -24.13
N ALA A 84 -8.07 3.89 -23.12
CA ALA A 84 -8.97 4.52 -22.16
C ALA A 84 -8.30 5.68 -21.40
N PHE A 85 -7.11 5.47 -20.82
CA PHE A 85 -6.41 6.53 -20.09
C PHE A 85 -5.86 7.62 -21.02
N THR A 86 -5.48 7.28 -22.26
CA THR A 86 -5.09 8.26 -23.29
C THR A 86 -6.26 9.15 -23.67
N THR A 87 -7.44 8.58 -23.88
CA THR A 87 -8.69 9.31 -24.17
C THR A 87 -9.05 10.27 -23.05
N MET A 88 -8.73 9.92 -21.80
CA MET A 88 -8.91 10.80 -20.64
C MET A 88 -7.86 11.92 -20.54
N GLY A 89 -6.83 11.92 -21.38
CA GLY A 89 -5.68 12.82 -21.27
C GLY A 89 -4.86 12.59 -20.00
N ALA A 90 -4.87 11.36 -19.46
CA ALA A 90 -4.26 11.06 -18.18
C ALA A 90 -2.80 10.55 -18.29
N LEU A 91 -2.42 10.01 -19.44
CA LEU A 91 -1.08 9.47 -19.70
C LEU A 91 -0.14 10.50 -20.30
N ALA A 92 1.15 10.40 -19.97
CA ALA A 92 2.19 11.08 -20.72
C ALA A 92 2.30 10.44 -22.13
N SER A 93 2.27 11.27 -23.17
CA SER A 93 2.48 10.85 -24.57
C SER A 93 3.83 11.32 -25.10
N ASP A 94 4.34 10.69 -26.15
CA ASP A 94 5.61 11.08 -26.79
C ASP A 94 5.62 12.56 -27.17
N ALA A 95 4.57 13.04 -27.84
CA ALA A 95 4.44 14.46 -28.22
C ALA A 95 4.47 15.39 -26.99
N SER A 96 3.86 14.98 -25.88
CA SER A 96 3.89 15.78 -24.65
C SER A 96 5.29 15.80 -24.00
N LEU A 97 6.02 14.69 -24.03
CA LEU A 97 7.36 14.58 -23.47
C LEU A 97 8.37 15.37 -24.29
N LEU A 98 8.34 15.26 -25.63
CA LEU A 98 9.15 16.05 -26.54
C LEU A 98 8.96 17.55 -26.31
N LYS A 99 7.68 17.98 -26.19
CA LYS A 99 7.34 19.37 -25.89
C LYS A 99 7.89 19.84 -24.54
N LEU A 100 7.83 19.00 -23.50
CA LEU A 100 8.39 19.33 -22.19
C LEU A 100 9.91 19.50 -22.23
N ASP A 101 10.59 18.73 -23.09
CA ASP A 101 12.04 18.75 -23.24
C ASP A 101 12.53 19.77 -24.28
N GLY A 102 11.62 20.49 -24.93
CA GLY A 102 11.95 21.46 -25.98
C GLY A 102 12.53 20.81 -27.24
N LEU A 103 12.12 19.57 -27.52
CA LEU A 103 12.56 18.74 -28.65
C LEU A 103 11.55 18.79 -29.80
N ASP A 104 12.02 18.48 -31.02
CA ASP A 104 11.20 18.45 -32.22
C ASP A 104 10.46 17.09 -32.37
N ASP A 105 9.40 17.05 -33.19
CA ASP A 105 8.62 15.82 -33.44
C ASP A 105 9.43 14.67 -34.08
N ALA A 106 10.63 14.96 -34.60
CA ALA A 106 11.55 13.98 -35.16
C ALA A 106 12.48 13.34 -34.11
N ASP A 107 12.57 13.94 -32.92
CA ASP A 107 13.40 13.43 -31.82
C ASP A 107 12.73 12.27 -31.09
N THR A 108 13.51 11.56 -30.26
CA THR A 108 13.00 10.49 -29.40
C THR A 108 12.94 10.98 -27.95
N PRO A 109 11.78 10.94 -27.28
CA PRO A 109 11.68 11.37 -25.89
C PRO A 109 12.40 10.41 -24.95
N ASP A 110 12.93 10.92 -23.83
CA ASP A 110 13.48 10.07 -22.78
C ASP A 110 12.35 9.42 -21.97
N HIS A 111 11.96 8.21 -22.38
CA HIS A 111 10.92 7.43 -21.71
C HIS A 111 11.26 7.07 -20.26
N ARG A 112 12.54 7.05 -19.85
CA ARG A 112 12.92 6.78 -18.44
C ARG A 112 12.55 7.94 -17.52
N ARG A 113 12.36 9.14 -18.07
CA ARG A 113 11.88 10.33 -17.37
C ARG A 113 10.41 10.61 -17.64
N ALA A 114 9.62 9.65 -18.12
CA ALA A 114 8.22 9.89 -18.49
C ALA A 114 7.35 10.32 -17.28
N CYS A 115 7.54 9.68 -16.12
CA CYS A 115 6.84 10.07 -14.90
C CYS A 115 7.66 11.12 -14.13
N ARG A 116 7.22 12.38 -14.13
CA ARG A 116 7.90 13.52 -13.47
C ARG A 116 7.07 14.12 -12.32
N PRO A 117 6.91 13.43 -11.17
CA PRO A 117 6.16 13.97 -10.04
C PRO A 117 6.67 15.36 -9.62
N PHE A 118 5.77 16.33 -9.45
CA PHE A 118 6.06 17.71 -9.02
C PHE A 118 6.98 18.55 -9.93
N GLY A 119 7.60 17.98 -10.96
CA GLY A 119 8.28 18.73 -12.00
C GLY A 119 7.38 19.17 -13.15
N ASP A 120 7.99 19.65 -14.22
CA ASP A 120 7.34 19.82 -15.52
C ASP A 120 6.93 18.48 -16.09
N ASN A 121 5.61 18.26 -16.18
CA ASN A 121 5.01 16.95 -16.43
C ASN A 121 3.73 17.06 -17.25
N SER A 122 3.28 15.94 -17.81
CA SER A 122 2.17 15.92 -18.79
C SER A 122 1.16 14.80 -18.57
N GLY A 123 1.37 13.92 -17.59
CA GLY A 123 0.55 12.74 -17.40
C GLY A 123 1.30 11.66 -16.61
N PHE A 124 0.57 10.67 -16.12
CA PHE A 124 1.20 9.55 -15.44
C PHE A 124 1.68 8.48 -16.43
N THR A 125 2.60 7.62 -16.00
CA THR A 125 3.05 6.44 -16.75
C THR A 125 2.36 5.21 -16.17
N LEU A 126 1.62 4.45 -16.98
CA LEU A 126 0.95 3.24 -16.52
C LEU A 126 1.97 2.15 -16.18
N ALA A 127 1.71 1.36 -15.15
CA ALA A 127 2.58 0.27 -14.71
C ALA A 127 1.79 -0.96 -14.26
N GLU A 128 2.51 -2.05 -14.00
CA GLU A 128 2.02 -3.27 -13.37
C GLU A 128 2.82 -3.55 -12.09
N SER A 129 2.14 -4.09 -11.08
CA SER A 129 2.76 -4.42 -9.80
C SER A 129 1.88 -5.37 -8.99
N ALA A 130 2.51 -6.25 -8.22
CA ALA A 130 1.87 -7.05 -7.19
C ALA A 130 2.61 -6.84 -5.87
N GLN A 131 1.92 -6.31 -4.86
CA GLN A 131 2.50 -6.01 -3.56
C GLN A 131 1.65 -6.64 -2.47
N PHE A 132 2.31 -7.38 -1.57
CA PHE A 132 1.68 -8.02 -0.43
C PHE A 132 2.49 -7.76 0.83
N ILE A 133 1.79 -7.55 1.95
CA ILE A 133 2.37 -7.52 3.29
C ILE A 133 1.63 -8.51 4.18
N VAL A 134 2.29 -8.94 5.25
CA VAL A 134 1.68 -9.77 6.29
C VAL A 134 1.62 -8.97 7.57
N LEU A 135 0.40 -8.72 8.06
CA LEU A 135 0.16 -8.08 9.35
C LEU A 135 -0.07 -9.15 10.41
N PHE A 136 0.50 -8.91 11.58
CA PHE A 136 0.29 -9.69 12.79
C PHE A 136 -0.27 -8.77 13.86
N ASP A 137 -1.10 -9.32 14.77
CA ASP A 137 -1.25 -8.71 16.08
C ASP A 137 0.10 -8.75 16.82
N ASP A 138 0.28 -7.82 17.76
CA ASP A 138 1.57 -7.64 18.42
C ASP A 138 1.98 -8.84 19.29
N GLU A 139 1.03 -9.56 19.88
CA GLU A 139 1.33 -10.75 20.67
C GLU A 139 1.80 -11.90 19.77
N LEU A 140 1.10 -12.16 18.66
CA LEU A 140 1.48 -13.20 17.71
C LEU A 140 2.85 -12.93 17.07
N ALA A 141 3.17 -11.66 16.77
CA ALA A 141 4.47 -11.28 16.25
C ALA A 141 5.61 -11.66 17.23
N LEU A 142 5.42 -11.42 18.53
CA LEU A 142 6.39 -11.81 19.56
C LEU A 142 6.45 -13.33 19.77
N GLU A 143 5.31 -14.01 19.79
CA GLU A 143 5.21 -15.47 19.97
C GLU A 143 5.95 -16.24 18.86
N THR A 144 5.81 -15.77 17.62
CA THR A 144 6.38 -16.40 16.42
C THR A 144 7.81 -15.94 16.13
N GLY A 145 8.28 -14.85 16.76
CA GLY A 145 9.57 -14.25 16.42
C GLY A 145 9.57 -13.58 15.04
N ALA A 146 8.42 -13.13 14.55
CA ALA A 146 8.32 -12.51 13.22
C ALA A 146 9.16 -11.23 13.12
N SER A 147 9.90 -11.06 12.02
CA SER A 147 10.68 -9.83 11.78
C SER A 147 9.73 -8.63 11.62
N ILE A 148 10.02 -7.56 12.36
CA ILE A 148 9.17 -6.35 12.39
C ILE A 148 9.79 -5.28 11.50
N TYR A 149 9.13 -5.01 10.38
CA TYR A 149 9.53 -3.95 9.44
C TYR A 149 8.91 -2.58 9.75
N GLY A 150 7.94 -2.53 10.66
CA GLY A 150 7.21 -1.33 11.05
C GLY A 150 5.83 -1.69 11.59
N ALA A 151 5.00 -0.68 11.83
CA ALA A 151 3.60 -0.87 12.22
C ALA A 151 2.67 0.08 11.46
N VAL A 152 1.46 -0.38 11.17
CA VAL A 152 0.37 0.49 10.69
C VAL A 152 -0.31 1.10 11.90
N ASN A 153 -0.24 2.43 12.04
CA ASN A 153 -0.87 3.15 13.14
C ASN A 153 -2.37 3.38 12.88
N ASP A 154 -2.68 4.07 11.78
CA ASP A 154 -4.07 4.22 11.31
C ASP A 154 -4.10 4.57 9.81
N ILE A 155 -5.26 4.35 9.20
CA ILE A 155 -5.53 4.63 7.79
C ILE A 155 -6.88 5.31 7.67
N PHE A 156 -6.88 6.47 7.02
CA PHE A 156 -8.06 7.29 6.83
C PHE A 156 -8.48 7.29 5.39
N VAL A 157 -9.77 7.08 5.15
CA VAL A 157 -10.40 7.09 3.84
C VAL A 157 -11.54 8.08 3.84
N ASN A 158 -11.56 8.99 2.88
CA ASN A 158 -12.61 10.01 2.75
C ASN A 158 -12.96 10.28 1.29
N ALA A 159 -14.26 10.42 1.02
CA ALA A 159 -14.78 10.86 -0.25
C ALA A 159 -14.64 12.38 -0.44
N ASP A 160 -14.84 12.86 -1.67
CA ASP A 160 -14.76 14.30 -2.01
C ASP A 160 -16.05 15.11 -1.79
N GLY A 161 -17.20 14.45 -1.59
CA GLY A 161 -18.52 15.10 -1.63
C GLY A 161 -19.02 15.32 -3.06
N PHE A 162 -19.80 16.39 -3.31
CA PHE A 162 -20.29 16.72 -4.64
C PHE A 162 -19.16 17.10 -5.60
N LYS A 163 -19.18 16.57 -6.84
CA LYS A 163 -18.10 16.75 -7.83
C LYS A 163 -18.64 17.24 -9.17
N LYS A 164 -17.84 18.04 -9.89
CA LYS A 164 -18.08 18.38 -11.30
C LYS A 164 -17.73 17.22 -12.23
N SER A 165 -16.47 16.79 -12.21
CA SER A 165 -15.98 15.61 -12.94
C SER A 165 -15.68 14.49 -11.96
N ILE A 166 -16.02 13.26 -12.33
CA ILE A 166 -15.77 12.06 -11.52
C ILE A 166 -14.26 11.75 -11.37
N THR A 167 -13.43 12.19 -12.32
CA THR A 167 -11.99 11.93 -12.37
C THR A 167 -11.14 13.06 -11.80
N GLY A 168 -11.73 14.25 -11.60
CA GLY A 168 -11.03 15.38 -11.01
C GLY A 168 -10.72 15.17 -9.52
N PRO A 169 -9.71 15.84 -8.96
CA PRO A 169 -9.41 15.83 -7.53
C PRO A 169 -10.52 16.51 -6.72
N GLY A 170 -10.48 16.36 -5.40
CA GLY A 170 -11.41 17.04 -4.50
C GLY A 170 -10.87 17.12 -3.08
N MET A 171 -11.78 17.43 -2.15
CA MET A 171 -11.43 17.84 -0.79
C MET A 171 -11.12 16.69 0.16
N GLY A 172 -11.45 15.44 -0.20
CA GLY A 172 -11.33 14.31 0.72
C GLY A 172 -9.90 14.08 1.20
N ASN A 173 -8.90 14.40 0.37
CA ASN A 173 -7.50 14.20 0.74
C ASN A 173 -6.98 15.16 1.82
N TYR A 174 -7.58 16.35 1.99
CA TYR A 174 -7.31 17.18 3.17
C TYR A 174 -7.66 16.44 4.46
N LEU A 175 -8.82 15.74 4.47
CA LEU A 175 -9.30 15.02 5.65
C LEU A 175 -8.41 13.81 5.96
N THR A 176 -8.04 13.03 4.95
CA THR A 176 -7.22 11.84 5.16
C THR A 176 -5.82 12.19 5.65
N MET A 177 -5.15 13.17 5.03
CA MET A 177 -3.81 13.60 5.45
C MET A 177 -3.82 14.29 6.81
N ALA A 178 -4.80 15.16 7.11
CA ALA A 178 -4.90 15.81 8.42
C ALA A 178 -5.11 14.79 9.55
N LYS A 179 -5.96 13.79 9.33
CA LYS A 179 -6.17 12.71 10.31
C LYS A 179 -4.94 11.83 10.47
N ALA A 180 -4.24 11.51 9.39
CA ALA A 180 -2.99 10.74 9.45
C ALA A 180 -1.90 11.49 10.24
N LEU A 181 -1.75 12.80 10.03
CA LEU A 181 -0.88 13.66 10.83
C LEU A 181 -1.28 13.69 12.31
N ALA A 182 -2.57 13.87 12.62
CA ALA A 182 -3.07 13.87 13.99
C ALA A 182 -2.85 12.51 14.69
N ALA A 183 -3.12 11.39 14.00
CA ALA A 183 -2.87 10.05 14.53
C ALA A 183 -1.38 9.82 14.79
N THR A 184 -0.51 10.31 13.89
CA THR A 184 0.95 10.24 14.07
C THR A 184 1.40 11.06 15.28
N LYS A 185 0.93 12.32 15.40
CA LYS A 185 1.18 13.21 16.54
C LYS A 185 0.83 12.55 17.87
N ASN A 186 -0.29 11.84 17.92
CA ASN A 186 -0.75 11.17 19.15
C ASN A 186 0.18 10.04 19.61
N VAL A 187 0.98 9.46 18.72
CA VAL A 187 1.90 8.37 19.02
C VAL A 187 3.31 8.89 19.32
N ILE A 188 3.86 9.72 18.44
CA ILE A 188 5.27 10.16 18.54
C ILE A 188 5.45 11.54 19.18
N GLY A 189 4.36 12.28 19.38
CA GLY A 189 4.39 13.65 19.90
C GLY A 189 4.62 14.69 18.81
N GLU A 190 4.43 15.96 19.18
CA GLU A 190 4.46 17.09 18.26
C GLU A 190 5.84 17.39 17.70
N ASP A 191 6.87 17.35 18.55
CA ASP A 191 8.24 17.64 18.16
C ASP A 191 8.75 16.61 17.13
N ARG A 192 8.57 15.33 17.42
CA ARG A 192 8.95 14.23 16.52
C ARG A 192 8.13 14.23 15.23
N LEU A 193 6.85 14.61 15.27
CA LEU A 193 6.06 14.82 14.04
C LEU A 193 6.72 15.84 13.11
N ARG A 194 7.18 16.97 13.67
CA ARG A 194 7.74 18.10 12.92
C ARG A 194 9.12 17.83 12.34
N HIS A 195 9.90 16.95 12.97
CA HIS A 195 11.32 16.78 12.64
C HIS A 195 11.69 15.36 12.17
N HIS A 196 10.88 14.34 12.47
CA HIS A 196 11.21 12.93 12.25
C HIS A 196 10.17 12.21 11.38
N THR A 197 9.53 12.91 10.43
CA THR A 197 8.58 12.27 9.51
C THR A 197 8.83 12.68 8.06
N PHE A 198 8.40 11.84 7.13
CA PHE A 198 8.40 12.14 5.70
C PHE A 198 7.08 11.73 5.05
N VAL A 199 6.83 12.27 3.85
CA VAL A 199 5.68 11.93 3.01
C VAL A 199 6.16 11.07 1.85
N GLN A 200 5.47 9.96 1.64
CA GLN A 200 5.50 9.26 0.36
C GLN A 200 4.26 9.69 -0.43
N ALA A 201 4.45 10.69 -1.31
CA ALA A 201 3.35 11.36 -2.01
C ALA A 201 2.67 10.43 -3.02
N HIS A 202 1.43 10.77 -3.37
CA HIS A 202 0.72 10.11 -4.47
C HIS A 202 1.47 10.38 -5.78
N GLY A 203 1.88 11.63 -6.04
CA GLY A 203 2.94 12.00 -6.97
C GLY A 203 2.84 11.34 -8.34
N THR A 204 1.74 11.56 -9.07
CA THR A 204 1.45 10.83 -10.32
C THR A 204 2.13 11.36 -11.57
N GLY A 205 2.78 12.52 -11.51
CA GLY A 205 3.33 13.17 -12.71
C GLY A 205 2.27 13.86 -13.58
N THR A 206 1.11 14.21 -13.01
CA THR A 206 0.10 15.00 -13.72
C THR A 206 0.09 16.47 -13.26
N PRO A 207 -0.22 17.44 -14.16
CA PRO A 207 -0.26 18.86 -13.79
C PRO A 207 -1.26 19.16 -12.68
N GLN A 208 -2.43 18.51 -12.73
CA GLN A 208 -3.44 18.71 -11.70
C GLN A 208 -3.03 18.12 -10.34
N ASN A 209 -2.31 17.00 -10.33
CA ASN A 209 -1.84 16.41 -9.08
C ASN A 209 -0.74 17.26 -8.42
N ARG A 210 0.25 17.74 -9.19
CA ARG A 210 1.37 18.50 -8.61
C ARG A 210 0.89 19.76 -7.88
N VAL A 211 -0.10 20.47 -8.44
CA VAL A 211 -0.70 21.65 -7.80
C VAL A 211 -1.53 21.26 -6.57
N THR A 212 -2.48 20.32 -6.74
CA THR A 212 -3.44 20.03 -5.66
C THR A 212 -2.82 19.30 -4.47
N GLU A 213 -1.91 18.35 -4.73
CA GLU A 213 -1.23 17.63 -3.65
C GLU A 213 -0.24 18.51 -2.89
N SER A 214 0.55 19.31 -3.61
CA SER A 214 1.51 20.21 -2.96
C SER A 214 0.79 21.24 -2.09
N GLU A 215 -0.35 21.80 -2.54
CA GLU A 215 -1.14 22.74 -1.74
C GLU A 215 -1.69 22.10 -0.46
N ILE A 216 -2.19 20.85 -0.54
CA ILE A 216 -2.66 20.10 0.63
C ILE A 216 -1.51 19.91 1.62
N LEU A 217 -0.37 19.39 1.14
CA LEU A 217 0.78 19.10 1.98
C LEU A 217 1.36 20.38 2.60
N SER A 218 1.47 21.46 1.84
CA SER A 218 1.97 22.77 2.28
C SER A 218 1.09 23.37 3.38
N ARG A 219 -0.24 23.38 3.20
CA ARG A 219 -1.17 23.90 4.22
C ARG A 219 -1.14 23.06 5.49
N LEU A 220 -1.07 21.73 5.37
CA LEU A 220 -1.01 20.85 6.52
C LEU A 220 0.34 20.96 7.24
N ALA A 221 1.45 21.05 6.52
CA ALA A 221 2.77 21.30 7.10
C ALA A 221 2.77 22.60 7.92
N GLN A 222 2.22 23.69 7.37
CA GLN A 222 2.04 24.96 8.10
C GLN A 222 1.14 24.79 9.33
N THR A 223 0.01 24.10 9.20
CA THR A 223 -0.96 23.89 10.29
C THR A 223 -0.36 23.08 11.46
N PHE A 224 0.45 22.07 11.16
CA PHE A 224 1.08 21.22 12.17
C PHE A 224 2.48 21.71 12.60
N GLY A 225 2.94 22.86 12.07
CA GLY A 225 4.23 23.47 12.41
C GLY A 225 5.45 22.71 11.89
N ILE A 226 5.28 21.92 10.83
CA ILE A 226 6.37 21.24 10.12
C ILE A 226 7.05 22.28 9.22
N GLY A 227 8.34 22.53 9.41
CA GLY A 227 9.05 23.61 8.70
C GLY A 227 9.69 23.19 7.37
N SER A 228 10.00 21.91 7.19
CA SER A 228 10.66 21.39 5.99
C SER A 228 10.36 19.89 5.89
N TRP A 229 9.17 19.56 5.37
CA TRP A 229 8.69 18.18 5.34
C TRP A 229 9.24 17.43 4.13
N PRO A 230 10.06 16.37 4.29
CA PRO A 230 10.60 15.62 3.15
C PRO A 230 9.48 14.94 2.35
N VAL A 231 9.48 15.13 1.03
CA VAL A 231 8.49 14.54 0.12
C VAL A 231 9.20 13.69 -0.93
N ALA A 232 8.94 12.39 -0.90
CA ALA A 232 9.36 11.41 -1.91
C ALA A 232 8.18 11.04 -2.84
N ALA A 233 8.48 10.51 -4.01
CA ALA A 233 7.47 10.01 -4.96
C ALA A 233 7.96 8.78 -5.75
N VAL A 234 7.63 7.57 -5.25
CA VAL A 234 8.07 6.29 -5.83
C VAL A 234 7.67 6.10 -7.30
N LYS A 235 6.60 6.73 -7.77
CA LYS A 235 6.10 6.59 -9.16
C LYS A 235 7.09 7.11 -10.20
N SER A 236 8.04 7.96 -9.81
CA SER A 236 9.17 8.35 -10.66
C SER A 236 10.07 7.17 -11.07
N TYR A 237 10.06 6.06 -10.32
CA TYR A 237 10.85 4.86 -10.59
C TYR A 237 10.03 3.76 -11.27
N VAL A 238 8.79 3.56 -10.83
CA VAL A 238 8.00 2.37 -11.19
C VAL A 238 6.72 2.69 -11.95
N GLY A 239 6.44 3.97 -12.23
CA GLY A 239 5.16 4.40 -12.81
C GLY A 239 3.98 4.23 -11.85
N HIS A 240 2.78 4.13 -12.40
CA HIS A 240 1.54 4.05 -11.65
C HIS A 240 0.83 2.70 -11.86
N SER A 241 0.97 1.83 -10.87
CA SER A 241 0.42 0.46 -10.85
C SER A 241 -1.04 0.36 -10.39
N VAL A 242 -1.84 1.41 -10.67
CA VAL A 242 -3.27 1.51 -10.33
C VAL A 242 -3.58 1.05 -8.90
N ALA A 243 -4.16 -0.14 -8.69
CA ALA A 243 -4.54 -0.63 -7.37
C ALA A 243 -3.35 -0.83 -6.42
N SER A 244 -2.19 -1.23 -6.96
CA SER A 244 -0.95 -1.53 -6.23
C SER A 244 -0.10 -0.32 -5.89
N ALA A 245 -0.50 0.87 -6.32
CA ALA A 245 0.31 2.07 -6.23
C ALA A 245 0.73 2.42 -4.79
N ALA A 246 -0.19 2.29 -3.82
CA ALA A 246 0.15 2.55 -2.42
C ALA A 246 0.91 1.40 -1.75
N GLY A 247 0.87 0.20 -2.33
CA GLY A 247 1.75 -0.91 -1.95
C GLY A 247 3.20 -0.60 -2.31
N ASP A 248 3.44 -0.11 -3.54
CA ASP A 248 4.77 0.32 -3.97
C ASP A 248 5.31 1.45 -3.07
N GLN A 249 4.43 2.38 -2.68
CA GLN A 249 4.76 3.45 -1.73
C GLN A 249 5.14 2.91 -0.35
N LEU A 250 4.39 1.92 0.17
CA LEU A 250 4.65 1.30 1.47
C LEU A 250 5.99 0.55 1.47
N ILE A 251 6.21 -0.34 0.49
CA ILE A 251 7.44 -1.13 0.41
C ILE A 251 8.66 -0.24 0.24
N ALA A 252 8.59 0.82 -0.58
CA ALA A 252 9.68 1.80 -0.69
C ALA A 252 9.94 2.53 0.63
N SER A 253 8.91 2.81 1.43
CA SER A 253 9.05 3.46 2.74
C SER A 253 9.69 2.51 3.78
N LEU A 254 9.35 1.22 3.75
CA LEU A 254 10.02 0.20 4.56
C LEU A 254 11.50 0.06 4.18
N GLY A 255 11.79 0.05 2.88
CA GLY A 255 13.16 0.05 2.36
C GLY A 255 13.96 1.29 2.76
N ALA A 256 13.31 2.46 2.82
CA ALA A 256 13.95 3.69 3.30
C ALA A 256 14.46 3.55 4.73
N TRP A 257 13.69 2.94 5.64
CA TRP A 257 14.16 2.65 7.00
C TRP A 257 15.26 1.60 7.05
N ALA A 258 15.17 0.55 6.22
CA ALA A 258 16.17 -0.51 6.17
C ALA A 258 17.55 -0.01 5.67
N HIS A 259 17.54 0.97 4.78
CA HIS A 259 18.76 1.51 4.13
C HIS A 259 19.11 2.93 4.55
N HIS A 260 18.35 3.53 5.46
CA HIS A 260 18.57 4.90 5.95
C HIS A 260 18.65 5.95 4.82
N LEU A 261 17.84 5.76 3.77
CA LEU A 261 17.89 6.56 2.55
C LEU A 261 16.49 6.80 1.97
N LEU A 262 16.09 8.06 1.83
CA LEU A 262 14.90 8.45 1.10
C LEU A 262 15.21 8.60 -0.40
N PRO A 263 14.49 7.89 -1.30
CA PRO A 263 14.65 8.04 -2.74
C PRO A 263 14.21 9.43 -3.22
N GLY A 264 15.07 10.12 -3.98
CA GLY A 264 14.71 11.40 -4.62
C GLY A 264 13.89 11.20 -5.89
N ILE A 265 13.27 12.27 -6.39
CA ILE A 265 12.49 12.34 -7.62
C ILE A 265 13.45 12.66 -8.77
N LYS A 266 14.19 11.65 -9.23
CA LYS A 266 15.30 11.80 -10.18
C LYS A 266 14.88 12.04 -11.64
N THR A 267 13.58 12.03 -11.93
CA THR A 267 13.05 12.20 -13.29
C THR A 267 12.80 13.66 -13.65
N THR A 268 13.01 14.58 -12.71
CA THR A 268 12.92 16.02 -12.94
C THR A 268 14.07 16.76 -12.27
N GLU A 269 14.48 17.88 -12.85
CA GLU A 269 15.62 18.68 -12.38
C GLU A 269 15.18 19.86 -11.48
N GLN A 270 13.90 20.26 -11.59
CA GLN A 270 13.33 21.37 -10.84
C GLN A 270 11.84 21.13 -10.60
N LEU A 271 11.30 21.81 -9.58
CA LEU A 271 9.86 21.86 -9.38
C LEU A 271 9.24 22.75 -10.46
N ALA A 272 8.01 22.43 -10.86
CA ALA A 272 7.25 23.33 -11.70
C ALA A 272 6.79 24.57 -10.91
N ASP A 273 6.63 25.70 -11.61
CA ASP A 273 6.31 27.00 -11.02
C ASP A 273 4.99 27.05 -10.24
N ASP A 274 4.06 26.13 -10.53
CA ASP A 274 2.74 26.05 -9.91
C ASP A 274 2.69 25.11 -8.68
N VAL A 275 3.83 24.57 -8.26
CA VAL A 275 3.93 23.72 -7.06
C VAL A 275 4.05 24.59 -5.80
N ALA A 276 3.15 24.35 -4.84
CA ALA A 276 3.22 24.99 -3.53
C ALA A 276 4.31 24.32 -2.68
N ALA A 277 5.48 24.94 -2.58
CA ALA A 277 6.64 24.38 -1.86
C ALA A 277 6.81 24.86 -0.41
N THR A 278 5.96 25.77 0.08
CA THR A 278 6.07 26.30 1.45
C THR A 278 6.05 25.17 2.47
N ASN A 279 7.07 25.14 3.34
CA ASN A 279 7.30 24.12 4.37
C ASN A 279 7.52 22.68 3.86
N LEU A 280 7.77 22.48 2.57
CA LEU A 280 8.02 21.18 1.96
C LEU A 280 9.45 21.11 1.41
N ASP A 281 10.05 19.93 1.52
CA ASP A 281 11.35 19.55 0.95
C ASP A 281 11.11 18.43 -0.08
N PHE A 282 10.76 18.81 -1.31
CA PHE A 282 10.64 17.85 -2.41
C PHE A 282 12.03 17.33 -2.77
N LEU A 283 12.27 16.05 -2.52
CA LEU A 283 13.60 15.47 -2.62
C LEU A 283 14.01 15.29 -4.09
N LEU A 284 14.75 16.22 -4.68
CA LEU A 284 15.28 16.08 -6.06
C LEU A 284 16.55 15.21 -6.12
N ALA A 285 17.15 14.92 -4.98
CA ALA A 285 18.25 13.97 -4.81
C ALA A 285 17.91 12.98 -3.70
N HIS A 286 18.69 11.89 -3.61
CA HIS A 286 18.58 10.99 -2.47
C HIS A 286 18.95 11.72 -1.18
N LYS A 287 18.25 11.41 -0.10
CA LYS A 287 18.51 11.98 1.23
C LYS A 287 18.80 10.86 2.21
N GLU A 288 20.05 10.78 2.64
CA GLU A 288 20.46 9.92 3.75
C GLU A 288 19.95 10.51 5.07
N PHE A 289 19.70 9.65 6.04
CA PHE A 289 19.28 10.05 7.37
C PHE A 289 19.88 9.11 8.43
N ASP A 290 20.01 9.55 9.68
CA ASP A 290 20.59 8.71 10.71
C ASP A 290 19.64 7.58 11.13
N ALA A 291 20.20 6.47 11.63
CA ALA A 291 19.37 5.45 12.26
C ALA A 291 18.51 6.08 13.36
N GLU A 292 17.23 5.70 13.41
CA GLU A 292 16.23 6.24 14.36
C GLU A 292 15.86 7.73 14.19
N SER A 293 16.30 8.41 13.12
CA SER A 293 15.95 9.82 12.89
C SER A 293 14.66 10.03 12.08
N MET A 294 14.07 8.97 11.52
CA MET A 294 12.80 9.00 10.80
C MET A 294 11.80 8.04 11.46
N ASP A 295 10.89 8.58 12.24
CA ASP A 295 9.98 7.85 13.12
C ASP A 295 8.73 7.33 12.43
N ALA A 296 8.23 8.08 11.44
CA ALA A 296 7.01 7.72 10.74
C ALA A 296 7.00 8.20 9.28
N ALA A 297 6.28 7.45 8.45
CA ALA A 297 5.99 7.77 7.05
C ALA A 297 4.50 8.05 6.89
N LEU A 298 4.17 9.13 6.18
CA LEU A 298 2.81 9.45 5.77
C LEU A 298 2.65 9.06 4.30
N ILE A 299 1.93 7.97 4.05
CA ILE A 299 1.68 7.50 2.68
C ILE A 299 0.38 8.13 2.19
N ASN A 300 0.45 8.83 1.06
CA ASN A 300 -0.71 9.48 0.46
C ASN A 300 -1.14 8.78 -0.84
N SER A 301 -2.42 8.44 -0.98
CA SER A 301 -2.94 7.93 -2.24
C SER A 301 -4.35 8.45 -2.56
N LYS A 302 -4.62 8.65 -3.84
CA LYS A 302 -5.86 9.20 -4.36
C LYS A 302 -6.24 8.46 -5.64
N GLY A 303 -7.49 8.55 -6.04
CA GLY A 303 -7.97 7.97 -7.30
C GLY A 303 -9.30 8.56 -7.73
N PHE A 304 -9.73 8.17 -8.93
CA PHE A 304 -11.01 8.59 -9.49
C PHE A 304 -12.19 8.23 -8.58
N GLY A 305 -13.33 8.87 -8.80
CA GLY A 305 -14.53 8.68 -7.97
C GLY A 305 -14.49 9.45 -6.65
N GLY A 306 -13.44 10.26 -6.44
CA GLY A 306 -13.18 10.91 -5.17
C GLY A 306 -12.73 9.93 -4.09
N ASN A 307 -11.93 8.93 -4.45
CA ASN A 307 -11.34 7.99 -3.50
C ASN A 307 -10.02 8.57 -2.98
N ASN A 308 -9.92 8.82 -1.69
CA ASN A 308 -8.71 9.33 -1.05
C ASN A 308 -8.38 8.46 0.16
N ALA A 309 -7.11 8.13 0.33
CA ALA A 309 -6.60 7.40 1.48
C ALA A 309 -5.23 7.92 1.91
N SER A 310 -5.02 8.05 3.23
CA SER A 310 -3.70 8.36 3.78
C SER A 310 -3.42 7.47 4.98
N ALA A 311 -2.19 6.97 5.07
CA ALA A 311 -1.76 6.06 6.13
C ALA A 311 -0.66 6.67 6.99
N SER A 312 -0.73 6.44 8.29
CA SER A 312 0.34 6.66 9.26
C SER A 312 1.07 5.33 9.48
N ILE A 313 2.33 5.25 9.04
CA ILE A 313 3.17 4.07 9.22
C ILE A 313 4.30 4.42 10.18
N LEU A 314 4.50 3.60 11.20
CA LEU A 314 5.55 3.75 12.20
C LEU A 314 6.76 2.90 11.80
N SER A 315 7.93 3.49 12.00
CA SER A 315 9.24 2.87 11.80
C SER A 315 9.49 1.68 12.74
N PRO A 316 10.42 0.76 12.39
CA PRO A 316 10.79 -0.36 13.23
C PRO A 316 11.17 0.01 14.67
N HIS A 317 11.94 1.09 14.89
CA HIS A 317 12.40 1.46 16.23
C HIS A 317 11.27 2.01 17.11
N ILE A 318 10.34 2.79 16.54
CA ILE A 318 9.13 3.21 17.25
C ILE A 318 8.26 2.01 17.60
N THR A 319 8.05 1.09 16.65
CA THR A 319 7.28 -0.13 16.90
C THR A 319 7.91 -0.98 18.01
N GLN A 320 9.22 -1.18 17.99
CA GLN A 320 9.93 -1.92 19.04
C GLN A 320 9.84 -1.24 20.41
N ALA A 321 9.92 0.10 20.45
CA ALA A 321 9.74 0.85 21.69
C ALA A 321 8.32 0.68 22.26
N MET A 322 7.29 0.70 21.40
CA MET A 322 5.91 0.45 21.80
C MET A 322 5.71 -0.97 22.33
N LEU A 323 6.26 -1.98 21.65
CA LEU A 323 6.20 -3.38 22.09
C LEU A 323 6.92 -3.58 23.43
N SER A 324 8.11 -2.99 23.59
CA SER A 324 8.85 -3.05 24.86
C SER A 324 8.07 -2.41 26.00
N LYS A 325 7.32 -1.34 25.74
CA LYS A 325 6.48 -0.68 26.74
C LYS A 325 5.26 -1.53 27.13
N ARG A 326 4.64 -2.22 26.17
CA ARG A 326 3.44 -3.05 26.40
C ARG A 326 3.77 -4.40 27.04
N HIS A 327 4.74 -5.12 26.49
CA HIS A 327 5.03 -6.52 26.82
C HIS A 327 6.20 -6.71 27.78
N GLY A 328 6.99 -5.65 28.01
CA GLY A 328 8.12 -5.66 28.92
C GLY A 328 9.39 -6.32 28.35
N SER A 329 10.52 -6.03 28.98
CA SER A 329 11.84 -6.41 28.46
C SER A 329 12.06 -7.93 28.38
N ALA A 330 11.38 -8.72 29.22
CA ALA A 330 11.50 -10.17 29.21
C ALA A 330 10.90 -10.80 27.96
N ALA A 331 9.70 -10.38 27.57
CA ALA A 331 9.06 -10.81 26.32
C ALA A 331 9.90 -10.42 25.11
N LEU A 332 10.45 -9.19 25.10
CA LEU A 332 11.29 -8.72 24.00
C LEU A 332 12.62 -9.50 23.87
N ARG A 333 13.20 -9.97 24.98
CA ARG A 333 14.37 -10.88 24.94
C ARG A 333 14.01 -12.23 24.33
N GLN A 334 12.86 -12.80 24.69
CA GLN A 334 12.40 -14.07 24.11
C GLN A 334 12.09 -13.93 22.63
N TYR A 335 11.42 -12.83 22.24
CA TYR A 335 11.19 -12.47 20.85
C TYR A 335 12.49 -12.42 20.05
N ARG A 336 13.51 -11.69 20.52
CA ARG A 336 14.80 -11.58 19.83
C ARG A 336 15.45 -12.94 19.61
N SER A 337 15.45 -13.79 20.65
CA SER A 337 15.99 -15.16 20.54
C SER A 337 15.23 -16.01 19.52
N ARG A 338 13.90 -15.86 19.39
CA ARG A 338 13.12 -16.55 18.33
C ARG A 338 13.39 -15.96 16.95
N ASN A 339 13.56 -14.63 16.89
CA ASN A 339 13.73 -13.91 15.65
C ASN A 339 15.07 -14.20 14.96
N GLU A 340 16.12 -14.58 15.70
CA GLU A 340 17.41 -15.01 15.15
C GLU A 340 17.22 -16.10 14.06
N THR A 341 16.54 -17.19 14.39
CA THR A 341 16.24 -18.27 13.44
C THR A 341 15.37 -17.80 12.26
N VAL A 342 14.41 -16.90 12.52
CA VAL A 342 13.54 -16.35 11.47
C VAL A 342 14.35 -15.50 10.49
N GLN A 343 15.27 -14.67 10.98
CA GLN A 343 16.14 -13.84 10.14
C GLN A 343 17.10 -14.68 9.31
N GLU A 344 17.68 -15.75 9.89
CA GLU A 344 18.51 -16.70 9.14
C GLU A 344 17.73 -17.35 7.99
N GLN A 345 16.49 -17.79 8.24
CA GLN A 345 15.63 -18.38 7.21
C GLN A 345 15.21 -17.35 6.14
N GLN A 346 14.91 -16.11 6.55
CA GLN A 346 14.59 -15.02 5.63
C GLN A 346 15.78 -14.70 4.71
N GLN A 347 16.99 -14.63 5.26
CA GLN A 347 18.20 -14.39 4.47
C GLN A 347 18.45 -15.53 3.50
N ALA A 348 18.36 -16.79 3.96
CA ALA A 348 18.54 -17.96 3.10
C ALA A 348 17.52 -17.98 1.94
N TYR A 349 16.26 -17.63 2.21
CA TYR A 349 15.22 -17.48 1.20
C TYR A 349 15.55 -16.36 0.21
N ASN A 350 15.96 -15.18 0.69
CA ASN A 350 16.33 -14.05 -0.15
C ASN A 350 17.54 -14.37 -1.05
N ASP A 351 18.57 -15.03 -0.50
CA ASP A 351 19.73 -15.47 -1.27
C ASP A 351 19.35 -16.49 -2.35
N ALA A 352 18.43 -17.42 -2.04
CA ALA A 352 17.89 -18.36 -3.02
C ALA A 352 17.15 -17.64 -4.15
N CYS A 353 16.28 -16.67 -3.82
CA CYS A 353 15.63 -15.82 -4.82
C CYS A 353 16.65 -15.06 -5.68
N GLY A 354 17.72 -14.52 -5.09
CA GLY A 354 18.80 -13.86 -5.82
C GLY A 354 19.57 -14.77 -6.78
N ARG A 355 19.62 -16.07 -6.50
CA ARG A 355 20.17 -17.10 -7.41
C ARG A 355 19.15 -17.61 -8.45
N GLY A 356 17.91 -17.13 -8.41
CA GLY A 356 16.83 -17.59 -9.28
C GLY A 356 16.22 -18.93 -8.86
N GLU A 357 16.49 -19.41 -7.65
CA GLU A 357 15.89 -20.62 -7.06
C GLU A 357 14.46 -20.28 -6.61
N ASN A 358 13.54 -20.18 -7.57
CA ASN A 358 12.18 -19.73 -7.32
C ASN A 358 11.31 -20.89 -6.80
N ASN A 359 10.91 -20.81 -5.54
CA ASN A 359 9.97 -21.75 -4.93
C ASN A 359 8.53 -21.21 -5.00
N THR A 360 8.03 -20.92 -6.20
CA THR A 360 6.64 -20.49 -6.37
C THR A 360 5.71 -21.60 -5.92
N ILE A 361 4.92 -21.34 -4.89
CA ILE A 361 4.00 -22.32 -4.32
C ILE A 361 2.66 -22.21 -5.05
N TYR A 362 2.21 -23.31 -5.65
CA TYR A 362 0.89 -23.44 -6.24
C TYR A 362 0.34 -24.85 -5.97
N LYS A 363 -0.57 -24.93 -5.01
CA LYS A 363 -1.11 -26.16 -4.42
C LYS A 363 -2.51 -26.46 -4.96
N PHE A 364 -2.63 -26.65 -6.27
CA PHE A 364 -3.89 -27.08 -6.88
C PHE A 364 -4.21 -28.54 -6.49
N ASP A 365 -5.48 -28.81 -6.16
CA ASP A 365 -5.95 -30.14 -5.77
C ASP A 365 -5.17 -30.77 -4.59
N HIS A 366 -4.75 -29.93 -3.65
CA HIS A 366 -3.91 -30.31 -2.51
C HIS A 366 -4.69 -30.13 -1.20
N GLY A 367 -4.96 -31.23 -0.49
CA GLY A 367 -5.62 -31.16 0.83
C GLY A 367 -7.05 -30.62 0.77
N VAL A 368 -7.77 -30.89 -0.33
CA VAL A 368 -9.15 -30.43 -0.52
C VAL A 368 -10.07 -31.07 0.52
N LEU A 369 -10.69 -30.23 1.34
CA LEU A 369 -11.60 -30.66 2.40
C LEU A 369 -13.00 -30.94 1.87
N THR A 370 -13.68 -31.86 2.53
CA THR A 370 -15.06 -32.26 2.28
C THR A 370 -15.88 -32.22 3.56
N ASP A 371 -17.19 -32.45 3.44
CA ASP A 371 -18.10 -32.60 4.58
C ASP A 371 -17.67 -33.71 5.56
N LYS A 372 -16.97 -34.73 5.06
CA LYS A 372 -16.44 -35.85 5.87
C LYS A 372 -15.30 -35.44 6.81
N ASP A 373 -14.67 -34.29 6.54
CA ASP A 373 -13.56 -33.78 7.34
C ASP A 373 -14.06 -32.91 8.51
N LEU A 374 -15.38 -32.69 8.62
CA LEU A 374 -16.01 -31.82 9.60
C LEU A 374 -16.66 -32.62 10.74
N THR A 375 -16.50 -32.12 11.95
CA THR A 375 -17.34 -32.49 13.10
C THR A 375 -17.99 -31.23 13.64
N LEU A 376 -19.33 -31.22 13.68
CA LEU A 376 -20.12 -30.07 14.08
C LEU A 376 -20.74 -30.30 15.46
N SER A 377 -20.70 -29.28 16.31
CA SER A 377 -21.52 -29.18 17.51
C SER A 377 -22.17 -27.79 17.59
N THR A 378 -22.98 -27.55 18.60
CA THR A 378 -23.63 -26.25 18.82
C THR A 378 -22.66 -25.15 19.25
N ASP A 379 -21.48 -25.53 19.77
CA ASP A 379 -20.47 -24.63 20.34
C ASP A 379 -19.17 -24.57 19.53
N ARG A 380 -18.92 -25.53 18.62
CA ARG A 380 -17.67 -25.56 17.84
C ARG A 380 -17.80 -26.26 16.48
N ILE A 381 -16.88 -25.94 15.58
CA ILE A 381 -16.59 -26.69 14.36
C ILE A 381 -15.17 -27.23 14.46
N LYS A 382 -15.00 -28.54 14.30
CA LYS A 382 -13.70 -29.19 14.21
C LYS A 382 -13.45 -29.65 12.78
N ILE A 383 -12.23 -29.40 12.30
CA ILE A 383 -11.78 -29.78 10.96
C ILE A 383 -10.60 -30.74 11.12
N ASN A 384 -10.68 -31.92 10.52
CA ASN A 384 -9.70 -33.00 10.67
C ASN A 384 -8.43 -32.80 9.80
N ASN A 385 -7.85 -31.60 9.83
CA ASN A 385 -6.65 -31.24 9.06
C ASN A 385 -5.58 -30.50 9.90
N GLY A 386 -5.73 -30.47 11.22
CA GLY A 386 -4.82 -29.77 12.13
C GLY A 386 -5.20 -28.29 12.39
N THR A 387 -6.26 -27.79 11.78
CA THR A 387 -6.85 -26.50 12.17
C THR A 387 -7.34 -26.57 13.62
N PRO A 388 -7.05 -25.57 14.46
CA PRO A 388 -7.64 -25.48 15.79
C PRO A 388 -9.19 -25.52 15.73
N ASP A 389 -9.82 -26.05 16.78
CA ASP A 389 -11.27 -26.04 16.90
C ASP A 389 -11.80 -24.60 16.77
N ILE A 390 -12.75 -24.38 15.87
CA ILE A 390 -13.36 -23.08 15.61
C ILE A 390 -14.53 -22.91 16.57
N SER A 391 -14.44 -21.93 17.47
CA SER A 391 -15.54 -21.59 18.37
C SER A 391 -16.73 -21.03 17.60
N LEU A 392 -17.94 -21.52 17.91
CA LEU A 392 -19.21 -20.92 17.47
C LEU A 392 -19.79 -19.96 18.53
N SER A 393 -19.05 -19.73 19.62
CA SER A 393 -19.39 -18.69 20.58
C SER A 393 -19.09 -17.32 19.96
N VAL A 394 -20.13 -16.71 19.41
CA VAL A 394 -20.08 -15.34 18.88
C VAL A 394 -20.56 -14.39 19.97
N PRO A 395 -19.75 -13.40 20.40
CA PRO A 395 -20.18 -12.42 21.39
C PRO A 395 -21.43 -11.68 20.91
N ASN A 396 -22.45 -11.59 21.77
CA ASN A 396 -23.60 -10.71 21.51
C ASN A 396 -23.16 -9.26 21.77
N PRO A 397 -23.14 -8.36 20.76
CA PRO A 397 -22.79 -6.96 20.97
C PRO A 397 -23.93 -6.13 21.62
N TYR A 398 -25.11 -6.73 21.81
CA TYR A 398 -26.29 -6.08 22.39
C TYR A 398 -26.80 -6.84 23.65
N PRO A 399 -25.94 -7.20 24.60
CA PRO A 399 -26.38 -7.95 25.78
C PRO A 399 -27.32 -7.13 26.66
N ASP A 400 -27.28 -5.81 26.57
CA ASP A 400 -28.19 -4.87 27.23
C ASP A 400 -29.57 -4.76 26.54
N MET A 401 -29.72 -5.33 25.34
CA MET A 401 -30.94 -5.29 24.53
C MET A 401 -31.57 -6.67 24.31
N CYS A 402 -31.06 -7.72 24.97
CA CYS A 402 -31.55 -9.09 24.85
C CYS A 402 -31.84 -9.67 26.24
N ASP A 403 -32.82 -10.58 26.31
CA ASP A 403 -33.20 -11.30 27.54
C ASP A 403 -32.18 -12.37 27.96
#